data_AF-A0A521QTU0-F1
#
_entry.id   AF-A0A521QTU0-F1
#
_cell.length_a   1.000
_cell.length_b   1.000
_cell.length_c   1.000
_cell.angle_alpha   90.00
_cell.angle_beta   90.00
_cell.angle_gamma   90.00
#
_symmetry.space_group_name_H-M   'P 1'
#
loop_
_entity.id
_entity.type
_entity.pdbx_description
1 polymer ?
#
loop_
_entity_poly.entity_id
_entity_poly.type
_entity_poly.pdbx_seq_one_letter_code
_entity_poly.pdbx_strand_id
1 'polypeptide(L)'
;MLSLATSLVARAARLIQAAQDEPSLWTISVHGRVVGSLVCEAGAWRLSWFNGADPRLASHAGPVDGDIDGLAETLSLRLGAPVRLESLPV
;
A
#
# COMPACT_ATOMS: atom_id res chain seq x y z
N MET A 1 -10.59 -39.78 -9.78
CA MET A 1 -11.38 -38.58 -10.17
C MET A 1 -11.45 -37.49 -9.10
N LEU A 2 -11.43 -37.81 -7.80
CA LEU A 2 -11.42 -36.79 -6.71
C LEU A 2 -10.23 -35.79 -6.78
N SER A 3 -9.05 -36.24 -7.20
CA SER A 3 -7.83 -35.41 -7.22
C SER A 3 -7.91 -34.19 -8.18
N LEU A 4 -8.55 -34.35 -9.34
CA LEU A 4 -8.72 -33.24 -10.29
C LEU A 4 -9.69 -32.19 -9.74
N ALA A 5 -10.79 -32.61 -9.12
CA ALA A 5 -11.75 -31.72 -8.48
C ALA A 5 -11.09 -30.92 -7.34
N THR A 6 -10.25 -31.56 -6.51
CA THR A 6 -9.51 -30.86 -5.45
C THR A 6 -8.52 -29.84 -6.00
N SER A 7 -7.81 -30.16 -7.09
CA SER A 7 -6.88 -29.21 -7.73
C SER A 7 -7.59 -28.01 -8.36
N LEU A 8 -8.76 -28.23 -8.96
CA LEU A 8 -9.58 -27.18 -9.57
C LEU A 8 -10.16 -26.26 -8.50
N VAL A 9 -10.68 -26.81 -7.39
CA VAL A 9 -11.19 -26.02 -6.26
C VAL A 9 -10.06 -25.22 -5.60
N ALA A 10 -8.88 -25.80 -5.41
CA ALA A 10 -7.74 -25.07 -4.84
C ALA A 10 -7.20 -23.96 -5.76
N ARG A 11 -7.27 -24.17 -7.08
CA ARG A 11 -6.91 -23.14 -8.08
C ARG A 11 -7.97 -22.06 -8.18
N ALA A 12 -9.25 -22.42 -8.17
CA ALA A 12 -10.37 -21.49 -8.16
C ALA A 12 -10.38 -20.66 -6.88
N ALA A 13 -10.15 -21.27 -5.72
CA ALA A 13 -10.02 -20.56 -4.45
C ALA A 13 -8.88 -19.54 -4.48
N ARG A 14 -7.71 -19.90 -5.03
CA ARG A 14 -6.60 -18.95 -5.23
C ARG A 14 -6.92 -17.82 -6.20
N LEU A 15 -7.63 -18.10 -7.29
CA LEU A 15 -8.05 -17.07 -8.26
C LEU A 15 -9.10 -16.12 -7.67
N ILE A 16 -10.06 -16.66 -6.90
CA ILE A 16 -11.08 -15.87 -6.22
C ILE A 16 -10.42 -15.02 -5.13
N GLN A 17 -9.48 -15.56 -4.37
CA GLN A 17 -8.75 -14.83 -3.34
C GLN A 17 -7.86 -13.73 -3.93
N ALA A 18 -7.18 -14.01 -5.06
CA ALA A 18 -6.45 -12.99 -5.82
C ALA A 18 -7.37 -11.92 -6.46
N ALA A 19 -8.63 -12.26 -6.72
CA ALA A 19 -9.64 -11.31 -7.21
C ALA A 19 -10.35 -10.55 -6.07
N GLN A 20 -10.18 -10.95 -4.81
CA GLN A 20 -10.73 -10.28 -3.63
C GLN A 20 -9.73 -9.27 -3.03
N ASP A 21 -8.44 -9.41 -3.30
CA ASP A 21 -7.43 -8.37 -3.08
C ASP A 21 -7.46 -7.39 -4.27
N GLU A 22 -8.51 -6.58 -4.37
CA GLU A 22 -8.44 -5.40 -5.23
C GLU A 22 -7.24 -4.55 -4.79
N PRO A 23 -6.35 -4.15 -5.71
CA PRO A 23 -5.16 -3.39 -5.37
C PRO A 23 -5.60 -2.11 -4.67
N SER A 24 -5.21 -1.96 -3.40
CA SER A 24 -5.55 -0.76 -2.65
C SER A 24 -4.44 0.26 -2.85
N LEU A 25 -4.80 1.45 -3.33
CA LEU A 25 -3.88 2.54 -3.63
C LEU A 25 -4.18 3.74 -2.74
N TRP A 26 -3.15 4.26 -2.09
CA TRP A 26 -3.20 5.52 -1.36
C TRP A 26 -2.26 6.55 -1.97
N THR A 27 -2.70 7.80 -2.05
CA THR A 27 -1.83 8.94 -2.31
C THR A 27 -1.26 9.45 -0.99
N ILE A 28 0.01 9.83 -1.00
CA ILE A 28 0.67 10.46 0.14
C ILE A 28 0.81 11.93 -0.16
N SER A 29 0.18 12.79 0.65
CA SER A 29 0.20 14.24 0.46
C SER A 29 0.77 14.99 1.66
N VAL A 30 1.48 16.08 1.36
CA VAL A 30 2.05 17.01 2.35
C VAL A 30 1.72 18.42 1.89
N HIS A 31 1.18 19.25 2.78
CA HIS A 31 0.74 20.61 2.45
C HIS A 31 -0.16 20.68 1.21
N GLY A 32 -1.00 19.66 1.00
CA GLY A 32 -1.91 19.56 -0.15
C GLY A 32 -1.25 19.13 -1.47
N ARG A 33 0.05 18.81 -1.49
CA ARG A 33 0.75 18.28 -2.66
C ARG A 33 0.97 16.78 -2.52
N VAL A 34 0.63 16.01 -3.55
CA VAL A 34 0.96 14.58 -3.61
C VAL A 34 2.46 14.41 -3.85
N VAL A 35 3.12 13.65 -2.97
CA VAL A 35 4.58 13.42 -2.96
C VAL A 35 4.96 11.95 -3.10
N GLY A 36 3.99 11.04 -3.03
CA GLY A 36 4.24 9.61 -3.19
C GLY A 36 2.94 8.80 -3.22
N SER A 37 3.10 7.49 -3.26
CA SER A 37 2.01 6.53 -3.22
C SER A 37 2.37 5.32 -2.37
N LEU A 38 1.34 4.71 -1.81
CA LEU A 38 1.41 3.42 -1.16
C LEU A 38 0.45 2.47 -1.88
N VAL A 39 0.94 1.27 -2.21
CA VAL A 39 0.14 0.22 -2.85
C VAL A 39 0.17 -1.03 -2.00
N CYS A 40 -0.97 -1.65 -1.78
CA CYS A 40 -1.08 -3.02 -1.32
C CYS A 40 -1.56 -3.90 -2.48
N GLU A 41 -0.72 -4.84 -2.91
CA GLU A 41 -1.02 -5.77 -3.99
C GLU A 41 -0.61 -7.18 -3.58
N ALA A 42 -1.57 -8.13 -3.58
CA ALA A 42 -1.35 -9.52 -3.17
C ALA A 42 -0.69 -9.66 -1.78
N GLY A 43 -1.08 -8.81 -0.82
CA GLY A 43 -0.53 -8.75 0.54
C GLY A 43 0.87 -8.14 0.65
N ALA A 44 1.45 -7.64 -0.45
CA ALA A 44 2.72 -6.93 -0.45
C ALA A 44 2.50 -5.41 -0.47
N TRP A 45 3.13 -4.72 0.47
CA TRP A 45 3.09 -3.26 0.57
C TRP A 45 4.29 -2.64 -0.14
N ARG A 46 4.03 -1.66 -1.01
CA ARG A 46 5.06 -0.94 -1.75
C ARG A 46 4.87 0.56 -1.63
N LEU A 47 5.84 1.20 -1.00
CA LEU A 47 5.96 2.64 -0.89
C LEU A 47 6.79 3.21 -2.04
N SER A 48 6.27 4.23 -2.72
CA SER A 48 6.96 4.92 -3.83
C SER A 48 6.93 6.42 -3.62
N TRP A 49 8.03 7.09 -3.96
CA TRP A 49 8.16 8.55 -3.85
C TRP A 49 8.24 9.18 -5.24
N PHE A 50 7.57 10.32 -5.41
CA PHE A 50 7.64 11.10 -6.63
C PHE A 50 8.84 12.06 -6.62
N ASN A 51 9.21 12.55 -7.80
CA ASN A 51 10.31 13.48 -7.94
C ASN A 51 10.10 14.76 -7.11
N GLY A 52 11.11 15.10 -6.31
CA GLY A 52 11.07 16.24 -5.42
C GLY A 52 10.35 15.98 -4.09
N ALA A 53 10.07 14.72 -3.74
CA ALA A 53 9.73 14.37 -2.37
C ALA A 53 10.84 14.80 -1.40
N ASP A 54 10.47 15.23 -0.20
CA ASP A 54 11.42 15.64 0.82
C ASP A 54 12.39 14.47 1.13
N PRO A 55 13.72 14.69 1.16
CA PRO A 55 14.69 13.63 1.45
C PRO A 55 14.42 12.89 2.75
N ARG A 56 13.82 13.55 3.74
CA ARG A 56 13.42 12.93 5.02
C ARG A 56 12.35 11.85 4.80
N LEU A 57 11.40 12.07 3.89
CA LEU A 57 10.43 11.06 3.49
C LEU A 57 11.09 9.96 2.64
N ALA A 58 11.89 10.36 1.64
CA ALA A 58 12.55 9.40 0.74
C ALA A 58 13.50 8.43 1.46
N SER A 59 14.08 8.86 2.59
CA SER A 59 14.90 8.02 3.48
C SER A 59 14.11 7.06 4.38
N HIS A 60 12.77 7.06 4.30
CA HIS A 60 11.96 6.10 5.05
C HIS A 60 12.14 4.70 4.44
N ALA A 61 12.73 3.81 5.24
CA ALA A 61 12.94 2.39 4.92
C ALA A 61 12.28 1.47 5.96
N GLY A 62 11.27 1.99 6.68
CA GLY A 62 10.54 1.23 7.68
C GLY A 62 9.63 0.19 7.04
N PRO A 63 9.25 -0.87 7.78
CA PRO A 63 8.21 -1.78 7.34
C PRO A 63 6.90 -1.01 7.11
N VAL A 64 6.21 -1.33 6.01
CA VAL A 64 4.82 -0.93 5.82
C VAL A 64 3.98 -2.17 6.01
N ASP A 65 3.36 -2.29 7.18
CA ASP A 65 2.63 -3.45 7.66
C ASP A 65 1.10 -3.25 7.60
N GLY A 66 0.66 -2.24 6.84
CA GLY A 66 -0.74 -1.93 6.60
C GLY A 66 -1.40 -1.07 7.67
N ASP A 67 -0.67 -0.63 8.69
CA ASP A 67 -1.10 0.46 9.57
C ASP A 67 -0.94 1.81 8.85
N ILE A 68 -1.98 2.19 8.10
CA ILE A 68 -2.00 3.43 7.31
C ILE A 68 -1.90 4.67 8.21
N ASP A 69 -2.60 4.66 9.34
CA ASP A 69 -2.64 5.79 10.26
C ASP A 69 -1.30 5.93 11.01
N GLY A 70 -0.72 4.81 11.49
CA GLY A 70 0.61 4.80 12.10
C GLY A 70 1.73 5.19 11.11
N LEU A 71 1.61 4.82 9.84
CA LEU A 71 2.51 5.29 8.79
C LEU A 71 2.39 6.81 8.59
N ALA A 72 1.15 7.35 8.52
CA ALA A 72 0.93 8.79 8.39
C ALA A 72 1.54 9.56 9.57
N GLU A 73 1.38 9.08 10.80
CA GLU A 73 1.98 9.67 11.99
C GLU A 73 3.51 9.64 11.95
N THR A 74 4.09 8.48 11.64
CA THR A 74 5.55 8.31 11.54
C THR A 74 6.18 9.24 10.51
N LEU A 75 5.57 9.36 9.33
CA LEU A 75 6.03 10.27 8.29
C LEU A 75 5.85 11.74 8.72
N SER A 76 4.75 12.07 9.40
CA SER A 76 4.49 13.42 9.90
C SER A 76 5.52 13.86 10.93
N LEU A 77 5.85 13.00 11.89
CA LEU A 77 6.87 13.24 12.91
C LEU A 77 8.25 13.45 12.28
N ARG A 78 8.59 12.62 11.28
CA ARG A 78 9.88 12.71 10.59
C ARG A 78 10.01 14.00 9.77
N LEU A 79 8.94 14.42 9.11
CA LEU A 79 8.94 15.61 8.28
C LEU A 79 8.84 16.90 9.10
N GLY A 80 8.15 16.84 10.25
CA GLY A 80 7.75 18.02 11.02
C GLY A 80 6.53 18.75 10.43
N ALA A 81 5.75 18.07 9.59
CA ALA A 81 4.55 18.60 8.96
C ALA A 81 3.50 17.48 8.77
N PRO A 82 2.20 17.80 8.77
CA PRO A 82 1.16 16.79 8.58
C PRO A 82 1.28 16.09 7.23
N VAL A 83 1.33 14.75 7.27
CA VAL A 83 1.28 13.85 6.12
C VAL A 83 -0.11 13.20 6.10
N ARG A 84 -0.76 13.17 4.95
CA ARG A 84 -2.07 12.52 4.77
C ARG A 84 -1.94 11.36 3.78
N LEU A 85 -2.58 10.25 4.11
CA LEU A 85 -2.74 9.09 3.23
C LEU A 85 -4.21 9.01 2.84
N GLU A 86 -4.52 9.18 1.57
CA GLU A 86 -5.90 9.18 1.06
C GLU A 86 -6.09 8.00 0.12
N SER A 87 -7.04 7.13 0.43
CA SER A 87 -7.39 6.00 -0.43
C SER A 87 -8.03 6.51 -1.71
N LEU A 88 -7.55 6.01 -2.85
CA LEU A 88 -8.18 6.24 -4.13
C LEU A 88 -9.12 5.07 -4.45
N PRO A 89 -10.35 5.33 -4.92
CA PRO A 89 -11.14 4.28 -5.54
C PRO A 89 -10.38 3.76 -6.77
N VAL A 90 -10.13 2.46 -6.80
CA VAL A 90 -9.59 1.76 -7.98
C VAL A 90 -10.70 1.36 -8.95
#